data_AF-A0A1C4WMM0-F1
#
_entry.id   AF-A0A1C4WMM0-F1
#
_cell.length_a   1.000
_cell.length_b   1.000
_cell.length_c   1.000
_cell.angle_alpha   90.00
_cell.angle_beta   90.00
_cell.angle_gamma   90.00
#
_symmetry.space_group_name_H-M   'P 1'
#
loop_
_entity.id
_entity.type
_entity.pdbx_description
1 polymer ?
#
loop_
_entity_poly.entity_id
_entity_poly.type
_entity_poly.pdbx_seq_one_letter_code
_entity_poly.pdbx_strand_id
1 'polypeptide(L)'
;MTLTEIRAGIDALDRDLVGLLARREALVRQAAPLKSDGQAVRAPDRVAQVVARVRTLASEAGADPDLIERIYRGMIQAFIDMETDEHHRITGRSAPRTR
;
A
#
# COMPACT_ATOMS: atom_id res chain seq x y z
N MET A 1 -7.47 -8.74 -31.06
CA MET A 1 -7.67 -7.77 -29.97
C MET A 1 -7.36 -6.38 -30.51
N THR A 2 -8.32 -5.46 -30.46
CA THR A 2 -8.15 -4.05 -30.82
C THR A 2 -7.68 -3.26 -29.61
N LEU A 3 -7.12 -2.06 -29.79
CA LEU A 3 -6.71 -1.18 -28.69
C LEU A 3 -7.87 -0.87 -27.73
N THR A 4 -9.09 -0.73 -28.25
CA THR A 4 -10.30 -0.51 -27.44
C THR A 4 -10.60 -1.70 -26.55
N GLU A 5 -10.49 -2.93 -27.08
CA GLU A 5 -10.67 -4.15 -26.30
C GLU A 5 -9.60 -4.30 -25.21
N ILE A 6 -8.34 -3.94 -25.50
CA ILE A 6 -7.27 -3.94 -24.48
C ILE A 6 -7.62 -2.99 -23.34
N ARG A 7 -8.03 -1.76 -23.67
CA ARG A 7 -8.37 -0.73 -22.67
C ARG A 7 -9.54 -1.17 -21.81
N ALA A 8 -10.59 -1.73 -22.40
CA ALA A 8 -11.72 -2.26 -21.64
C ALA A 8 -11.30 -3.38 -20.67
N GLY A 9 -10.34 -4.23 -21.08
CA GLY A 9 -9.76 -5.24 -20.20
C GLY A 9 -8.97 -4.64 -19.04
N ILE A 10 -8.20 -3.58 -19.29
CA ILE A 10 -7.47 -2.84 -18.23
C ILE A 10 -8.46 -2.17 -17.27
N ASP A 11 -9.49 -1.49 -17.77
CA ASP A 11 -10.48 -0.80 -16.95
C ASP A 11 -11.22 -1.77 -16.01
N ALA A 12 -11.50 -2.99 -16.49
CA ALA A 12 -12.07 -4.06 -15.68
C ALA A 12 -11.09 -4.52 -14.58
N LEU A 13 -9.82 -4.73 -14.93
CA LEU A 13 -8.79 -5.10 -13.97
C LEU A 13 -8.56 -4.02 -12.90
N ASP A 14 -8.57 -2.75 -13.30
CA ASP A 14 -8.39 -1.62 -12.38
C ASP A 14 -9.51 -1.56 -11.35
N ARG A 15 -10.76 -1.89 -11.73
CA ARG A 15 -11.87 -2.02 -10.80
C ARG A 15 -11.59 -3.09 -9.73
N ASP A 16 -11.09 -4.23 -10.15
CA ASP A 16 -10.76 -5.33 -9.23
C ASP A 16 -9.58 -4.96 -8.32
N LEU A 17 -8.55 -4.32 -8.88
CA LEU A 17 -7.39 -3.83 -8.13
C LEU A 17 -7.81 -2.83 -7.04
N VAL A 18 -8.67 -1.86 -7.37
CA VAL A 18 -9.20 -0.91 -6.37
C VAL A 18 -9.94 -1.65 -5.25
N GLY A 19 -10.76 -2.64 -5.58
CA GLY A 19 -11.45 -3.46 -4.57
C GLY A 19 -10.50 -4.22 -3.65
N LEU A 20 -9.43 -4.79 -4.21
CA LEU A 20 -8.38 -5.49 -3.44
C LEU A 20 -7.59 -4.53 -2.54
N LEU A 21 -7.23 -3.36 -3.06
CA LEU A 21 -6.51 -2.33 -2.32
C LEU A 21 -7.34 -1.79 -1.15
N ALA A 22 -8.64 -1.56 -1.34
CA ALA A 22 -9.55 -1.15 -0.27
C ALA A 22 -9.62 -2.19 0.86
N ARG A 23 -9.69 -3.49 0.52
CA ARG A 23 -9.62 -4.57 1.53
C ARG A 23 -8.28 -4.59 2.26
N ARG A 24 -7.18 -4.37 1.54
CA ARG A 24 -5.84 -4.29 2.13
C ARG A 24 -5.74 -3.10 3.08
N GLU A 25 -6.26 -1.94 2.71
CA GLU A 25 -6.32 -0.75 3.56
C GLU A 25 -7.10 -1.01 4.85
N ALA A 26 -8.26 -1.66 4.76
CA ALA A 26 -9.06 -2.01 5.94
C ALA A 26 -8.28 -2.88 6.95
N LEU A 27 -7.48 -3.83 6.47
CA LEU A 27 -6.61 -4.65 7.33
C LEU A 27 -5.50 -3.83 7.99
N VAL A 28 -4.93 -2.86 7.27
CA VAL A 28 -3.93 -1.94 7.83
C VAL A 28 -4.55 -1.11 8.95
N ARG A 29 -5.73 -0.53 8.72
CA ARG A 29 -6.46 0.24 9.74
C ARG A 29 -6.82 -0.59 10.97
N GLN A 30 -7.17 -1.87 10.81
CA GLN A 30 -7.40 -2.79 11.94
C GLN A 30 -6.12 -3.09 12.74
N ALA A 31 -4.96 -3.09 12.08
CA ALA A 31 -3.68 -3.29 12.75
C ALA A 31 -3.16 -2.03 13.46
N ALA A 32 -3.59 -0.82 13.05
CA ALA A 32 -3.09 0.43 13.60
C ALA A 32 -3.22 0.57 15.14
N PRO A 33 -4.37 0.23 15.78
CA PRO A 33 -4.48 0.29 17.24
C PRO A 33 -3.58 -0.69 17.99
N LEU A 34 -3.12 -1.76 17.33
CA LEU A 34 -2.23 -2.77 17.92
C LEU A 34 -0.75 -2.34 17.89
N LYS A 35 -0.42 -1.30 17.13
CA LYS A 35 0.94 -0.75 17.02
C LYS A 35 1.11 0.30 18.12
N SER A 36 1.57 -0.12 19.30
CA SER A 36 1.63 0.74 20.49
C SER A 36 2.65 1.89 20.44
N ASP A 37 3.49 2.01 19.41
CA ASP A 37 4.51 3.06 19.30
C ASP A 37 4.71 3.55 17.85
N GLY A 38 5.08 4.81 17.67
CA GLY A 38 5.36 5.42 16.35
C GLY A 38 6.49 4.74 15.54
N GLN A 39 7.34 3.92 16.18
CA GLN A 39 8.32 3.09 15.48
C GLN A 39 7.69 1.83 14.83
N ALA A 40 6.61 1.32 15.40
CA ALA A 40 5.84 0.21 14.80
C ALA A 40 5.09 0.65 13.53
N VAL A 41 4.89 1.96 13.32
CA VAL A 41 4.30 2.52 12.10
C VAL A 41 5.21 2.33 10.89
N ARG A 42 6.55 2.38 11.07
CA ARG A 42 7.50 2.22 9.95
C ARG A 42 7.96 0.79 9.71
N ALA A 43 8.01 -0.04 10.76
CA ALA A 43 8.33 -1.48 10.73
C ALA A 43 9.21 -1.93 9.53
N PRO A 44 10.48 -1.48 9.44
CA PRO A 44 11.33 -1.70 8.26
C PRO A 44 11.50 -3.19 7.93
N ASP A 45 11.60 -4.05 8.94
CA ASP A 45 11.68 -5.50 8.77
C ASP A 45 10.41 -6.06 8.12
N ARG A 46 9.24 -5.52 8.47
CA ARG A 46 7.98 -5.93 7.85
C ARG A 46 7.91 -5.50 6.39
N VAL A 47 8.39 -4.30 6.06
CA VAL A 47 8.48 -3.83 4.67
C VAL A 47 9.38 -4.75 3.86
N ALA A 48 10.56 -5.10 4.38
CA ALA A 48 11.49 -6.02 3.72
C ALA A 48 10.86 -7.40 3.47
N GLN A 49 10.16 -7.96 4.47
CA GLN A 49 9.43 -9.23 4.31
C GLN A 49 8.34 -9.17 3.24
N VAL A 50 7.54 -8.09 3.22
CA VAL A 50 6.49 -7.92 2.21
C VAL A 50 7.11 -7.80 0.83
N VAL A 51 8.16 -7.00 0.66
CA VAL A 51 8.88 -6.83 -0.61
C VAL A 51 9.45 -8.17 -1.10
N ALA A 52 10.15 -8.92 -0.25
CA ALA A 52 10.69 -10.23 -0.62
C ALA A 52 9.57 -11.18 -1.09
N ARG A 53 8.46 -11.24 -0.35
CA ARG A 53 7.33 -12.09 -0.71
C ARG A 53 6.71 -11.71 -2.06
N VAL A 54 6.51 -10.42 -2.33
CA VAL A 54 5.82 -9.99 -3.57
C VAL A 54 6.71 -10.12 -4.78
N ARG A 55 8.04 -10.04 -4.63
CA ARG A 55 8.99 -10.37 -5.71
C ARG A 55 8.90 -11.85 -6.10
N THR A 56 8.78 -12.75 -5.12
CA THR A 56 8.55 -14.18 -5.39
C THR A 56 7.23 -14.38 -6.13
N LEU A 57 6.13 -13.80 -5.61
CA LEU A 57 4.81 -13.89 -6.25
C LEU A 57 4.80 -13.31 -7.67
N ALA A 58 5.52 -12.21 -7.91
CA ALA A 58 5.68 -11.63 -9.24
C ALA A 58 6.31 -12.63 -10.21
N SER A 59 7.41 -13.25 -9.78
CA SER A 59 8.13 -14.26 -10.57
C SER A 59 7.24 -15.46 -10.90
N GLU A 60 6.52 -15.97 -9.91
CA GLU A 60 5.57 -17.10 -10.07
C GLU A 60 4.42 -16.76 -11.03
N ALA A 61 3.97 -15.50 -11.05
CA ALA A 61 2.90 -15.02 -11.93
C ALA A 61 3.41 -14.56 -13.31
N GLY A 62 4.71 -14.64 -13.60
CA GLY A 62 5.31 -14.18 -14.86
C GLY A 62 5.39 -12.65 -15.01
N ALA A 63 5.30 -11.91 -13.90
CA ALA A 63 5.47 -10.46 -13.86
C ALA A 63 6.92 -10.06 -13.54
N ASP A 64 7.30 -8.83 -13.93
CA ASP A 64 8.61 -8.25 -13.56
C ASP A 64 8.68 -7.98 -12.04
N PRO A 65 9.58 -8.66 -11.29
CA PRO A 65 9.71 -8.46 -9.84
C PRO A 65 10.08 -7.03 -9.44
N ASP A 66 10.85 -6.32 -10.28
CA ASP A 66 11.29 -4.95 -9.98
C ASP A 66 10.13 -3.96 -10.16
N LEU A 67 9.27 -4.18 -11.16
CA LEU A 67 8.04 -3.42 -11.32
C LEU A 67 7.10 -3.63 -10.11
N ILE A 68 6.88 -4.89 -9.72
CA ILE A 68 5.99 -5.21 -8.60
C ILE A 68 6.53 -4.64 -7.29
N GLU A 69 7.84 -4.73 -7.04
CA GLU A 69 8.45 -4.11 -5.86
C GLU A 69 8.20 -2.60 -5.82
N ARG A 70 8.42 -1.87 -6.92
CA ARG A 70 8.18 -0.41 -6.97
C ARG A 70 6.74 -0.05 -6.61
N ILE A 71 5.77 -0.78 -7.17
CA ILE A 71 4.34 -0.59 -6.86
C ILE A 71 4.07 -0.84 -5.38
N TYR A 72 4.58 -1.94 -4.83
CA TYR A 72 4.35 -2.28 -3.43
C TYR A 72 5.00 -1.29 -2.46
N ARG A 73 6.20 -0.79 -2.76
CA ARG A 73 6.86 0.24 -1.94
C ARG A 73 6.05 1.54 -1.93
N GLY A 74 5.57 1.99 -3.09
CA GLY A 74 4.69 3.17 -3.18
C GLY A 74 3.40 2.99 -2.38
N MET A 75 2.74 1.84 -2.52
CA MET A 75 1.53 1.51 -1.75
C MET A 75 1.79 1.45 -0.24
N ILE A 76 2.89 0.83 0.20
CA ILE A 76 3.25 0.76 1.62
C ILE A 76 3.48 2.16 2.18
N GLN A 77 4.21 3.02 1.45
CA GLN A 77 4.45 4.40 1.86
C GLN A 77 3.13 5.17 2.02
N ALA A 78 2.21 5.06 1.06
CA ALA A 78 0.91 5.71 1.13
C ALA A 78 0.11 5.29 2.38
N PHE A 79 0.20 4.02 2.79
CA PHE A 79 -0.46 3.54 4.01
C PHE A 79 0.21 4.04 5.29
N ILE A 80 1.54 4.15 5.31
CA ILE A 80 2.29 4.74 6.44
C ILE A 80 1.91 6.22 6.61
N ASP A 81 1.80 6.95 5.50
CA ASP A 81 1.42 8.37 5.52
C ASP A 81 -0.01 8.54 6.05
N MET A 82 -0.94 7.70 5.57
CA MET A 82 -2.32 7.65 6.06
C MET A 82 -2.41 7.34 7.56
N GLU A 83 -1.66 6.35 8.06
CA GLU A 83 -1.61 6.02 9.49
C GLU A 83 -1.05 7.19 10.30
N THR A 84 0.01 7.84 9.81
CA THR A 84 0.65 8.97 10.48
C THR A 84 -0.30 10.16 10.60
N ASP A 85 -1.02 10.49 9.53
CA ASP A 85 -2.02 11.57 9.52
C ASP A 85 -3.18 11.30 10.48
N GLU A 86 -3.65 10.06 10.53
CA GLU A 86 -4.73 9.66 11.45
C GLU A 86 -4.27 9.74 12.91
N HIS A 87 -3.06 9.26 13.21
CA HIS A 87 -2.47 9.41 14.54
C HIS A 87 -2.32 10.88 14.95
N HIS A 88 -1.93 11.78 14.04
CA HIS A 88 -1.84 13.22 14.32
C HIS A 88 -3.22 13.85 14.59
N ARG A 89 -4.27 13.43 13.87
CA ARG A 89 -5.64 13.88 14.13
C ARG A 89 -6.14 13.43 15.50
N ILE A 90 -5.94 12.16 15.84
CA ILE A 90 -6.40 11.58 17.12
C ILE A 90 -5.63 12.17 18.31
N THR A 91 -4.32 12.41 18.17
CA THR A 91 -3.47 12.95 19.25
C THR A 91 -3.53 14.48 19.38
N GLY A 92 -4.29 15.18 18.53
CA GLY A 92 -4.47 16.64 18.58
C GLY A 92 -3.22 17.46 18.25
N ARG A 93 -2.18 16.85 17.68
CA ARG A 93 -0.93 17.55 17.33
C ARG A 93 -1.00 18.01 15.87
N SER A 94 -1.63 19.16 15.64
CA SER A 94 -1.60 19.82 14.34
C SER A 94 -0.16 20.14 13.92
N ALA A 95 0.25 19.72 12.72
CA ALA A 95 1.51 20.15 12.11
C ALA A 95 1.54 21.70 12.03
N PRO A 96 2.72 22.35 12.19
CA PRO A 96 2.81 23.78 12.01
C PRO A 96 2.45 24.10 10.55
N ARG A 97 1.42 24.92 10.36
CA ARG A 97 1.10 25.49 9.05
C ARG A 97 2.25 26.43 8.69
N THR A 98 3.22 25.95 7.92
CA THR A 98 4.22 26.80 7.29
C THR A 98 3.49 27.82 6.41
N ARG A 99 3.79 29.09 6.71
CA ARG A 99 3.24 30.29 6.08
C ARG A 99 3.78 30.48 4.68
#